data_AF-A0A0F9SQI6-F1
#
_entry.id   AF-A0A0F9SQI6-F1
#
_cell.length_a   1.000
_cell.length_b   1.000
_cell.length_c   1.000
_cell.angle_alpha   90.00
_cell.angle_beta   90.00
_cell.angle_gamma   90.00
#
_symmetry.space_group_name_H-M   'P 1'
#
loop_
_entity.id
_entity.type
_entity.pdbx_description
1 polymer ?
#
loop_
_entity_poly.entity_id
_entity_poly.type
_entity_poly.pdbx_seq_one_letter_code
_entity_poly.pdbx_strand_id
1 'polypeptide(L)'
;MPRKALDETTRAYVERAREHFPSYMALVHDTDMPELFGGGALPAKHHMEIINVLTDDSLGHSLIVAPRGAAKTYLVQGWLEWRLGRASLEGGNWANEFRVSYTSNTAHQAYKVSNAIKATIQGNAAFQACFSRVKPHKEKWSEPEWKVDGNTALHSNFIATGVGGPLLGARAVIIVFDDTDDEENTRSKLEREKNLHWHENTAMPVLVPWGRAIKICTRWHEEDSAAWAMNQGWHTLYMKALEDCDGSCVDTDVRHRVSGGVSADIRDRAQVASVDTDGVQVTCPGHSYWPERFTVEYLEGLRKRQPMSFALQYQNEIT
;
A
#
# COMPACT_ATOMS: atom_id res chain seq x y z
N MET A 1 -2.70 -6.09 36.85
CA MET A 1 -2.19 -4.71 36.96
C MET A 1 -3.18 -3.78 36.26
N PRO A 2 -3.61 -2.67 36.88
CA PRO A 2 -4.46 -1.70 36.19
C PRO A 2 -3.67 -1.11 35.01
N ARG A 3 -4.25 -1.10 33.80
CA ARG A 3 -3.67 -0.40 32.64
C ARG A 3 -3.53 1.07 33.04
N LYS A 4 -2.29 1.59 33.11
CA LYS A 4 -2.05 3.03 33.27
C LYS A 4 -2.85 3.75 32.19
N ALA A 5 -3.66 4.73 32.57
CA ALA A 5 -4.34 5.59 31.61
C ALA A 5 -3.26 6.23 30.72
N LEU A 6 -3.48 6.22 29.39
CA LEU A 6 -2.62 6.94 28.46
C LEU A 6 -2.64 8.42 28.84
N ASP A 7 -1.47 9.07 28.83
CA ASP A 7 -1.39 10.52 28.96
C ASP A 7 -2.13 11.22 27.81
N GLU A 8 -2.47 12.49 28.03
CA GLU A 8 -3.33 13.27 27.12
C GLU A 8 -2.74 13.38 25.71
N THR A 9 -1.43 13.54 25.62
CA THR A 9 -0.68 13.59 24.35
C THR A 9 -0.76 12.27 23.59
N THR A 10 -0.54 11.14 24.28
CA THR A 10 -0.62 9.80 23.68
C THR A 10 -2.03 9.49 23.21
N ARG A 11 -3.05 9.95 23.95
CA ARG A 11 -4.45 9.82 23.53
C ARG A 11 -4.71 10.59 22.23
N ALA A 12 -4.25 11.83 22.12
CA ALA A 12 -4.40 12.63 20.91
C ALA A 12 -3.76 11.96 19.68
N TYR A 13 -2.57 11.36 19.83
CA TYR A 13 -1.93 10.61 18.75
C TYR A 13 -2.72 9.37 18.32
N VAL A 14 -3.26 8.62 19.28
CA VAL A 14 -4.11 7.45 19.00
C VAL A 14 -5.36 7.86 18.24
N GLU A 15 -6.06 8.93 18.66
CA GLU A 15 -7.24 9.41 17.93
C GLU A 15 -6.87 9.88 16.51
N ARG A 16 -5.77 10.61 16.34
CA ARG A 16 -5.30 11.03 15.02
C ARG A 16 -4.97 9.82 14.14
N ALA A 17 -4.30 8.80 14.66
CA ALA A 17 -3.99 7.58 13.93
C ALA A 17 -5.25 6.78 13.55
N ARG A 18 -6.30 6.83 14.37
CA ARG A 18 -7.60 6.25 14.00
C ARG A 18 -8.22 6.98 12.83
N GLU A 19 -8.01 8.28 12.65
CA GLU A 19 -8.68 9.06 11.59
C GLU A 19 -7.82 9.29 10.33
N HIS A 20 -6.51 9.28 10.48
CA HIS A 20 -5.59 9.71 9.45
C HIS A 20 -4.56 8.62 9.15
N PHE A 21 -4.65 8.00 7.96
CA PHE A 21 -3.82 6.87 7.58
C PHE A 21 -2.29 7.15 7.63
N PRO A 22 -1.76 8.30 7.16
CA PRO A 22 -0.34 8.62 7.37
C PRO A 22 0.10 8.63 8.83
N SER A 23 -0.79 9.08 9.73
CA SER A 23 -0.50 9.09 11.17
C SER A 23 -0.54 7.68 11.76
N TYR A 24 -1.42 6.82 11.25
CA TYR A 24 -1.39 5.39 11.55
C TYR A 24 -0.07 4.74 11.12
N MET A 25 0.40 4.98 9.89
CA MET A 25 1.66 4.43 9.40
C MET A 25 2.84 4.82 10.29
N ALA A 26 2.96 6.12 10.61
CA ALA A 26 4.04 6.63 11.45
C ALA A 26 4.00 6.09 12.90
N LEU A 27 2.81 5.74 13.41
CA LEU A 27 2.63 5.27 14.79
C LEU A 27 2.77 3.75 14.94
N VAL A 28 2.25 2.99 13.98
CA VAL A 28 2.13 1.53 14.08
C VAL A 28 3.29 0.82 13.42
N HIS A 29 3.83 1.38 12.35
CA HIS A 29 4.87 0.71 11.58
C HIS A 29 6.23 1.39 11.70
N ASP A 30 7.27 0.56 11.64
CA ASP A 30 8.65 1.00 11.59
C ASP A 30 9.16 1.03 10.14
N THR A 31 10.03 1.99 9.84
CA THR A 31 10.71 2.07 8.54
C THR A 31 11.80 1.00 8.42
N ASP A 32 12.08 0.53 7.19
CA ASP A 32 13.24 -0.29 6.86
C ASP A 32 14.57 0.50 6.90
N MET A 33 14.52 1.82 7.10
CA MET A 33 15.66 2.73 7.19
C MET A 33 15.58 3.63 8.43
N PRO A 34 15.65 3.04 9.65
CA PRO A 34 15.52 3.79 10.90
C PRO A 34 16.57 4.89 11.06
N GLU A 35 17.74 4.75 10.42
CA GLU A 35 18.82 5.74 10.43
C GLU A 35 18.44 7.03 9.70
N LEU A 36 17.56 6.94 8.69
CA LEU A 36 17.14 8.09 7.88
C LEU A 36 15.86 8.74 8.40
N PHE A 37 14.92 7.94 8.93
CA PHE A 37 13.57 8.43 9.27
C PHE A 37 13.22 8.31 10.77
N GLY A 38 14.20 8.05 11.63
CA GLY A 38 14.01 8.09 13.09
C GLY A 38 13.17 6.95 13.66
N GLY A 39 13.02 5.85 12.91
CA GLY A 39 12.37 4.61 13.33
C GLY A 39 10.94 4.42 12.85
N GLY A 40 10.10 5.46 12.85
CA GLY A 40 8.71 5.37 12.39
C GLY A 40 8.57 5.44 10.88
N ALA A 41 7.58 4.74 10.32
CA ALA A 41 7.28 4.75 8.89
C ALA A 41 6.50 6.00 8.45
N LEU A 42 7.11 7.18 8.62
CA LEU A 42 6.54 8.44 8.15
C LEU A 42 6.49 8.42 6.61
N PRO A 43 5.31 8.61 5.99
CA PRO A 43 5.23 8.61 4.53
C PRO A 43 6.05 9.74 3.90
N ALA A 44 6.91 9.39 2.93
CA ALA A 44 7.60 10.34 2.08
C ALA A 44 6.61 11.00 1.09
N LYS A 45 7.05 12.07 0.41
CA LYS A 45 6.21 12.80 -0.55
C LYS A 45 5.57 11.88 -1.60
N HIS A 46 6.34 10.98 -2.22
CA HIS A 46 5.81 10.05 -3.23
C HIS A 46 4.86 9.00 -2.64
N HIS A 47 4.98 8.65 -1.35
CA HIS A 47 3.99 7.78 -0.69
C HIS A 47 2.63 8.47 -0.57
N MET A 48 2.59 9.80 -0.47
CA MET A 48 1.32 10.54 -0.32
C MET A 48 0.43 10.41 -1.56
N GLU A 49 1.00 10.31 -2.76
CA GLU A 49 0.21 10.08 -3.98
C GLU A 49 -0.54 8.75 -3.92
N ILE A 50 0.16 7.69 -3.51
CA ILE A 50 -0.43 6.36 -3.31
C ILE A 50 -1.47 6.40 -2.18
N ILE A 51 -1.14 7.04 -1.06
CA ILE A 51 -2.02 7.16 0.09
C ILE A 51 -3.32 7.86 -0.29
N ASN A 52 -3.26 8.97 -1.02
CA ASN A 52 -4.42 9.72 -1.45
C ASN A 52 -5.38 8.83 -2.25
N VAL A 53 -4.85 8.03 -3.17
CA VAL A 53 -5.65 7.04 -3.90
C VAL A 53 -6.25 6.01 -2.95
N LEU A 54 -5.45 5.41 -2.05
CA LEU A 54 -5.93 4.38 -1.14
C LEU A 54 -7.03 4.89 -0.18
N THR A 55 -6.95 6.13 0.29
CA THR A 55 -7.90 6.67 1.27
C THR A 55 -9.13 7.35 0.66
N ASP A 56 -9.12 7.66 -0.64
CA ASP A 56 -10.28 8.23 -1.32
C ASP A 56 -11.15 7.12 -1.96
N ASP A 57 -12.22 6.76 -1.26
CA ASP A 57 -13.18 5.75 -1.73
C ASP A 57 -14.03 6.23 -2.92
N SER A 58 -14.09 7.54 -3.19
CA SER A 58 -14.87 8.09 -4.31
C SER A 58 -14.25 7.76 -5.67
N LEU A 59 -12.97 7.40 -5.70
CA LEU A 59 -12.24 6.98 -6.90
C LEU A 59 -12.66 5.60 -7.41
N GLY A 60 -13.48 4.86 -6.65
CA GLY A 60 -13.91 3.53 -7.02
C GLY A 60 -12.73 2.55 -7.13
N HIS A 61 -12.71 1.74 -8.19
CA HIS A 61 -11.59 0.83 -8.44
C HIS A 61 -10.36 1.60 -8.88
N SER A 62 -9.19 1.24 -8.34
CA SER A 62 -7.98 2.02 -8.55
C SER A 62 -6.80 1.14 -8.96
N LEU A 63 -6.04 1.62 -9.95
CA LEU A 63 -4.79 1.06 -10.41
C LEU A 63 -3.65 2.01 -10.01
N ILE A 64 -2.63 1.49 -9.34
CA ILE A 64 -1.42 2.21 -8.96
C ILE A 64 -0.25 1.51 -9.65
N VAL A 65 0.23 2.12 -10.72
CA VAL A 65 1.46 1.72 -11.41
C VAL A 65 2.59 2.55 -10.83
N ALA A 66 3.49 1.94 -10.07
CA ALA A 66 4.62 2.68 -9.50
C ALA A 66 5.93 1.88 -9.59
N PRO A 67 7.10 2.54 -9.53
CA PRO A 67 8.39 1.88 -9.65
C PRO A 67 8.64 0.82 -8.57
N ARG A 68 9.55 -0.12 -8.84
CA ARG A 68 10.10 -0.98 -7.78
C ARG A 68 10.71 -0.13 -6.66
N GLY A 69 10.48 -0.57 -5.43
CA GLY A 69 10.94 0.15 -4.24
C GLY A 69 10.05 1.29 -3.78
N ALA A 70 8.96 1.64 -4.49
CA ALA A 70 8.04 2.72 -4.09
C ALA A 70 7.10 2.38 -2.90
N ALA A 71 7.45 1.36 -2.10
CA ALA A 71 6.70 0.88 -0.93
C ALA A 71 5.20 0.51 -1.17
N LYS A 72 4.76 0.30 -2.42
CA LYS A 72 3.37 0.00 -2.79
C LYS A 72 2.72 -1.07 -1.88
N THR A 73 3.32 -2.26 -1.83
CA THR A 73 2.83 -3.42 -1.06
C THR A 73 2.73 -3.11 0.44
N TYR A 74 3.71 -2.38 0.97
CA TYR A 74 3.75 -2.00 2.38
C TYR A 74 2.66 -0.97 2.74
N LEU A 75 2.43 0.02 1.87
CA LEU A 75 1.33 0.98 2.05
C LEU A 75 -0.04 0.28 1.97
N VAL A 76 -0.21 -0.66 1.04
CA VAL A 76 -1.46 -1.44 0.95
C VAL A 76 -1.66 -2.34 2.17
N GLN A 77 -0.60 -2.99 2.67
CA GLN A 77 -0.66 -3.77 3.91
C GLN A 77 -1.17 -2.90 5.08
N GLY A 78 -0.50 -1.77 5.33
CA GLY A 78 -0.89 -0.85 6.39
C GLY A 78 -2.31 -0.30 6.20
N TRP A 79 -2.70 -0.02 4.96
CA TRP A 79 -4.05 0.45 4.65
C TRP A 79 -5.11 -0.59 4.96
N LEU A 80 -4.87 -1.87 4.65
CA LEU A 80 -5.80 -2.96 4.98
C LEU A 80 -5.96 -3.15 6.49
N GLU A 81 -4.86 -3.07 7.25
CA GLU A 81 -4.90 -3.10 8.71
C GLU A 81 -5.69 -1.92 9.28
N TRP A 82 -5.44 -0.71 8.75
CA TRP A 82 -6.11 0.51 9.17
C TRP A 82 -7.61 0.46 8.83
N ARG A 83 -7.99 -0.01 7.64
CA ARG A 83 -9.39 -0.20 7.22
C ARG A 83 -10.12 -1.21 8.10
N LEU A 84 -9.47 -2.33 8.45
CA LEU A 84 -10.00 -3.31 9.39
C LEU A 84 -10.19 -2.68 10.78
N GLY A 85 -9.21 -1.91 11.23
CA GLY A 85 -9.26 -1.15 12.48
C GLY A 85 -10.43 -0.17 12.53
N ARG A 86 -10.58 0.66 11.49
CA ARG A 86 -11.68 1.61 11.30
C ARG A 86 -13.04 0.93 11.35
N ALA A 87 -13.22 -0.17 10.62
CA ALA A 87 -14.47 -0.93 10.64
C ALA A 87 -14.84 -1.38 12.06
N SER A 88 -13.85 -1.72 12.89
CA SER A 88 -14.09 -2.08 14.29
C SER A 88 -14.60 -0.92 15.17
N LEU A 89 -14.42 0.33 14.74
CA LEU A 89 -14.91 1.51 15.46
C LEU A 89 -16.39 1.81 15.14
N GLU A 90 -16.87 1.43 13.96
CA GLU A 90 -18.24 1.71 13.49
C GLU A 90 -19.32 0.91 14.26
N GLY A 91 -18.92 -0.17 14.95
CA GLY A 91 -19.85 -1.00 15.71
C GLY A 91 -20.58 -2.04 14.86
N GLY A 92 -21.73 -2.51 15.33
CA GLY A 92 -22.54 -3.49 14.60
C GLY A 92 -21.82 -4.80 14.27
N ASN A 93 -22.09 -5.32 13.07
CA ASN A 93 -21.66 -6.63 12.59
C ASN A 93 -20.36 -6.55 11.76
N TRP A 94 -19.53 -5.52 11.99
CA TRP A 94 -18.31 -5.22 11.23
C TRP A 94 -17.39 -6.44 11.03
N ALA A 95 -17.26 -7.30 12.04
CA ALA A 95 -16.40 -8.48 12.01
C ALA A 95 -16.85 -9.51 10.95
N ASN A 96 -18.14 -9.57 10.63
CA ASN A 96 -18.68 -10.42 9.58
C ASN A 96 -18.69 -9.73 8.19
N GLU A 97 -18.66 -8.40 8.17
CA GLU A 97 -18.81 -7.61 6.95
C GLU A 97 -17.47 -7.29 6.28
N PHE A 98 -16.43 -7.01 7.08
CA PHE A 98 -15.10 -6.71 6.58
C PHE A 98 -14.41 -7.97 6.03
N ARG A 99 -14.27 -8.03 4.70
CA ARG A 99 -13.80 -9.22 3.97
C ARG A 99 -12.86 -8.79 2.85
N VAL A 100 -11.61 -9.23 2.92
CA VAL A 100 -10.54 -8.89 1.97
C VAL A 100 -10.12 -10.13 1.20
N SER A 101 -9.98 -9.99 -0.11
CA SER A 101 -9.18 -10.91 -0.92
C SER A 101 -7.89 -10.23 -1.32
N TYR A 102 -6.76 -10.85 -1.02
CA TYR A 102 -5.43 -10.38 -1.36
C TYR A 102 -4.79 -11.38 -2.31
N THR A 103 -4.45 -10.93 -3.50
CA THR A 103 -3.84 -11.75 -4.54
C THR A 103 -2.49 -11.18 -4.93
N SER A 104 -1.47 -12.01 -4.92
CA SER A 104 -0.20 -11.72 -5.61
C SER A 104 0.01 -12.69 -6.78
N ASN A 105 1.08 -12.54 -7.56
CA ASN A 105 1.41 -13.53 -8.59
C ASN A 105 1.46 -14.96 -8.00
N THR A 106 2.17 -15.16 -6.89
CA THR A 106 2.19 -16.45 -6.17
C THR A 106 1.51 -16.37 -4.80
N ALA A 107 0.93 -17.50 -4.35
CA ALA A 107 0.31 -17.57 -3.04
C ALA A 107 1.30 -17.31 -1.89
N HIS A 108 2.55 -17.75 -2.04
CA HIS A 108 3.59 -17.51 -1.04
C HIS A 108 3.89 -16.02 -0.84
N GLN A 109 3.85 -15.20 -1.91
CA GLN A 109 3.99 -13.75 -1.78
C GLN A 109 2.80 -13.16 -1.01
N ALA A 110 1.57 -13.56 -1.35
CA ALA A 110 0.38 -13.10 -0.62
C ALA A 110 0.39 -13.51 0.86
N TYR A 111 0.92 -14.70 1.19
CA TYR A 111 1.03 -15.17 2.58
C TYR A 111 1.97 -14.31 3.42
N LYS A 112 3.02 -13.70 2.82
CA LYS A 112 3.90 -12.77 3.54
C LYS A 112 3.13 -11.57 4.06
N VAL A 113 2.26 -10.99 3.22
CA VAL A 113 1.42 -9.85 3.59
C VAL A 113 0.38 -10.27 4.63
N SER A 114 -0.25 -11.42 4.44
CA SER A 114 -1.19 -11.99 5.43
C SER A 114 -0.53 -12.17 6.80
N ASN A 115 0.67 -12.75 6.86
CA ASN A 115 1.41 -12.94 8.10
C ASN A 115 1.84 -11.63 8.74
N ALA A 116 2.24 -10.64 7.94
CA ALA A 116 2.60 -9.32 8.44
C ALA A 116 1.40 -8.64 9.12
N ILE A 117 0.22 -8.64 8.49
CA ILE A 117 -1.03 -8.12 9.07
C ILE A 117 -1.38 -8.86 10.37
N LYS A 118 -1.28 -10.20 10.37
CA LYS A 118 -1.56 -11.01 11.57
C LYS A 118 -0.60 -10.67 12.70
N ALA A 119 0.70 -10.49 12.40
CA ALA A 119 1.70 -10.10 13.39
C ALA A 119 1.38 -8.72 13.99
N THR A 120 0.97 -7.75 13.17
CA THR A 120 0.48 -6.45 13.64
C THR A 120 -0.70 -6.61 14.60
N ILE A 121 -1.72 -7.38 14.20
CA ILE A 121 -2.92 -7.61 15.03
C ILE A 121 -2.56 -8.29 16.35
N GLN A 122 -1.64 -9.26 16.35
CA GLN A 122 -1.29 -10.04 17.55
C GLN A 122 -0.36 -9.31 18.51
N GLY A 123 0.65 -8.62 17.98
CA GLY A 123 1.81 -8.21 18.76
C GLY A 123 2.02 -6.69 18.87
N ASN A 124 1.38 -5.89 18.01
CA ASN A 124 1.67 -4.46 17.96
C ASN A 124 0.83 -3.67 18.99
N ALA A 125 1.50 -3.13 20.01
CA ALA A 125 0.85 -2.37 21.08
C ALA A 125 0.20 -1.07 20.59
N ALA A 126 0.79 -0.39 19.60
CA ALA A 126 0.24 0.83 19.03
C ALA A 126 -1.01 0.54 18.20
N PHE A 127 -1.00 -0.54 17.41
CA PHE A 127 -2.21 -1.05 16.75
C PHE A 127 -3.31 -1.37 17.76
N GLN A 128 -2.99 -2.09 18.84
CA GLN A 128 -3.96 -2.44 19.87
C GLN A 128 -4.47 -1.24 20.68
N ALA A 129 -3.67 -0.17 20.80
CA ALA A 129 -4.12 1.10 21.38
C ALA A 129 -5.13 1.81 20.44
N CYS A 130 -4.90 1.75 19.12
CA CYS A 130 -5.82 2.29 18.13
C CYS A 130 -7.10 1.45 18.02
N PHE A 131 -6.99 0.13 17.94
CA PHE A 131 -8.07 -0.77 17.50
C PHE A 131 -8.21 -2.01 18.40
N SER A 132 -8.48 -1.78 19.69
CA SER A 132 -8.51 -2.84 20.72
C SER A 132 -9.57 -3.95 20.52
N ARG A 133 -10.51 -3.75 19.58
CA ARG A 133 -11.55 -4.73 19.22
C ARG A 133 -11.07 -5.74 18.19
N VAL A 134 -10.04 -5.42 17.41
CA VAL A 134 -9.48 -6.31 16.40
C VAL A 134 -8.56 -7.31 17.09
N LYS A 135 -9.00 -8.55 17.18
CA LYS A 135 -8.28 -9.66 17.81
C LYS A 135 -8.29 -10.90 16.92
N PRO A 136 -7.31 -11.80 17.05
CA PRO A 136 -7.32 -13.06 16.33
C PRO A 136 -8.55 -13.91 16.66
N HIS A 137 -9.16 -14.54 15.66
CA HIS A 137 -10.13 -15.60 15.91
C HIS A 137 -9.39 -16.82 16.50
N LYS A 138 -9.99 -17.46 17.51
CA LYS A 138 -9.35 -18.56 18.27
C LYS A 138 -9.00 -19.76 17.41
N GLU A 139 -9.83 -20.07 16.42
CA GLU A 139 -9.73 -21.32 15.63
C GLU A 139 -9.30 -21.10 14.17
N LYS A 140 -9.50 -19.90 13.61
CA LYS A 140 -9.33 -19.63 12.18
C LYS A 140 -8.34 -18.49 11.99
N TRP A 141 -7.06 -18.85 12.10
CA TRP A 141 -5.93 -17.91 12.10
C TRP A 141 -4.71 -18.45 11.33
N SER A 142 -4.90 -18.99 10.12
CA SER A 142 -3.81 -19.48 9.27
C SER A 142 -3.31 -18.41 8.29
N GLU A 143 -2.19 -18.66 7.61
CA GLU A 143 -1.60 -17.70 6.65
C GLU A 143 -2.48 -17.52 5.39
N PRO A 144 -3.06 -18.58 4.80
CA PRO A 144 -3.90 -18.44 3.61
C PRO A 144 -5.25 -17.80 3.89
N GLU A 145 -5.78 -17.98 5.10
CA GLU A 145 -7.14 -17.55 5.41
C GLU A 145 -7.35 -17.38 6.93
N TRP A 146 -7.87 -16.23 7.35
CA TRP A 146 -8.12 -15.97 8.76
C TRP A 146 -9.34 -15.08 9.03
N LYS A 147 -9.82 -15.17 10.27
CA LYS A 147 -10.93 -14.41 10.83
C LYS A 147 -10.48 -13.61 12.05
N VAL A 148 -11.16 -12.51 12.32
CA VAL A 148 -11.06 -11.80 13.59
C VAL A 148 -12.06 -12.34 14.60
N ASP A 149 -11.79 -12.11 15.88
CA ASP A 149 -12.70 -12.45 16.98
C ASP A 149 -14.08 -11.81 16.75
N GLY A 150 -15.14 -12.57 17.03
CA GLY A 150 -16.52 -12.17 16.76
C GLY A 150 -17.01 -12.40 15.33
N ASN A 151 -16.15 -12.80 14.37
CA ASN A 151 -16.63 -13.25 13.07
C ASN A 151 -17.22 -14.67 13.17
N THR A 152 -18.51 -14.78 12.91
CA THR A 152 -19.30 -16.03 12.86
C THR A 152 -19.81 -16.36 11.47
N ALA A 153 -19.57 -15.50 10.48
CA ALA A 153 -19.99 -15.70 9.11
C ALA A 153 -19.24 -16.85 8.44
N LEU A 154 -19.79 -17.34 7.31
CA LEU A 154 -19.10 -18.33 6.48
C LEU A 154 -17.76 -17.78 5.97
N HIS A 155 -17.76 -16.55 5.45
CA HIS A 155 -16.62 -15.92 4.81
C HIS A 155 -15.59 -15.37 5.79
N SER A 156 -14.31 -15.52 5.44
CA SER A 156 -13.19 -15.05 6.26
C SER A 156 -12.93 -13.55 6.07
N ASN A 157 -12.31 -12.93 7.08
CA ASN A 157 -11.95 -11.51 7.02
C ASN A 157 -10.84 -11.26 6.01
N PHE A 158 -9.97 -12.24 5.80
CA PHE A 158 -8.87 -12.14 4.86
C PHE A 158 -8.61 -13.49 4.21
N ILE A 159 -8.47 -13.48 2.89
CA ILE A 159 -8.04 -14.61 2.06
C ILE A 159 -6.83 -14.14 1.27
N ALA A 160 -5.71 -14.85 1.40
CA ALA A 160 -4.49 -14.64 0.65
C ALA A 160 -4.34 -15.75 -0.40
N THR A 161 -4.08 -15.39 -1.65
CA THR A 161 -3.95 -16.37 -2.74
C THR A 161 -3.01 -15.90 -3.84
N GLY A 162 -2.63 -16.82 -4.73
CA GLY A 162 -1.91 -16.51 -5.96
C GLY A 162 -2.86 -16.41 -7.15
N VAL A 163 -2.38 -15.87 -8.27
CA VAL A 163 -3.08 -15.98 -9.55
C VAL A 163 -3.33 -17.47 -9.86
N GLY A 164 -4.54 -17.81 -10.31
CA GLY A 164 -4.96 -19.20 -10.52
C GLY A 164 -5.33 -19.97 -9.24
N GLY A 165 -5.15 -19.37 -8.06
CA GLY A 165 -5.44 -20.00 -6.77
C GLY A 165 -6.94 -20.06 -6.43
N PRO A 166 -7.30 -20.78 -5.36
CA PRO A 166 -8.70 -20.94 -4.94
C PRO A 166 -9.25 -19.61 -4.41
N LEU A 167 -10.24 -19.06 -5.10
CA LEU A 167 -10.95 -17.85 -4.68
C LEU A 167 -12.47 -17.94 -4.89
N LEU A 168 -12.93 -18.86 -5.73
CA LEU A 168 -14.36 -19.08 -6.02
C LEU A 168 -15.16 -19.36 -4.74
N GLY A 169 -16.33 -18.73 -4.63
CA GLY A 169 -17.22 -18.86 -3.47
C GLY A 169 -16.89 -17.90 -2.31
N ALA A 170 -15.77 -17.18 -2.38
CA ALA A 170 -15.52 -16.06 -1.48
C ALA A 170 -16.47 -14.88 -1.76
N ARG A 171 -16.57 -13.96 -0.80
CA ARG A 171 -17.25 -12.67 -0.95
C ARG A 171 -16.39 -11.60 -0.29
N ALA A 172 -15.84 -10.69 -1.08
CA ALA A 172 -14.95 -9.64 -0.59
C ALA A 172 -15.61 -8.26 -0.74
N VAL A 173 -15.38 -7.38 0.22
CA VAL A 173 -15.66 -5.94 0.10
C VAL A 173 -14.44 -5.19 -0.44
N ILE A 174 -13.24 -5.75 -0.28
CA ILE A 174 -12.00 -5.23 -0.85
C ILE A 174 -11.28 -6.36 -1.59
N ILE A 175 -10.90 -6.14 -2.84
CA ILE A 175 -9.94 -6.99 -3.56
C ILE A 175 -8.65 -6.21 -3.74
N VAL A 176 -7.52 -6.87 -3.49
CA VAL A 176 -6.19 -6.37 -3.81
C VAL A 176 -5.51 -7.30 -4.81
N PHE A 177 -5.03 -6.73 -5.92
CA PHE A 177 -4.11 -7.37 -6.85
C PHE A 177 -2.72 -6.72 -6.70
N ASP A 178 -1.77 -7.43 -6.11
CA ASP A 178 -0.43 -6.95 -5.78
C ASP A 178 0.63 -7.67 -6.60
N ASP A 179 1.18 -7.00 -7.61
CA ASP A 179 2.20 -7.54 -8.51
C ASP A 179 1.81 -8.94 -9.05
N THR A 180 0.63 -9.02 -9.68
CA THR A 180 0.09 -10.27 -10.27
C THR A 180 0.73 -10.66 -11.59
N ASP A 181 1.51 -9.75 -12.18
CA ASP A 181 2.15 -9.95 -13.47
C ASP A 181 3.63 -10.20 -13.28
N ASP A 182 4.17 -11.09 -14.10
CA ASP A 182 5.60 -11.34 -14.19
C ASP A 182 6.01 -11.65 -15.63
N GLU A 183 7.30 -11.87 -15.84
CA GLU A 183 7.83 -12.23 -17.15
C GLU A 183 7.15 -13.48 -17.73
N GLU A 184 6.92 -14.51 -16.92
CA GLU A 184 6.39 -15.79 -17.38
C GLU A 184 4.95 -15.66 -17.90
N ASN A 185 4.08 -15.06 -17.09
CA ASN A 185 2.67 -14.94 -17.39
C ASN A 185 2.35 -13.81 -18.40
N THR A 186 3.32 -12.96 -18.71
CA THR A 186 3.21 -11.94 -19.76
C THR A 186 3.89 -12.28 -21.09
N ARG A 187 4.74 -13.31 -21.13
CA ARG A 187 5.59 -13.63 -22.28
C ARG A 187 4.84 -13.94 -23.57
N SER A 188 3.72 -14.67 -23.48
CA SER A 188 2.94 -15.06 -24.65
C SER A 188 1.50 -14.57 -24.52
N LYS A 189 0.85 -14.34 -25.66
CA LYS A 189 -0.56 -13.93 -25.72
C LYS A 189 -1.46 -14.88 -24.95
N LEU A 190 -1.26 -16.19 -25.09
CA LEU A 190 -2.07 -17.20 -24.40
C LEU A 190 -1.91 -17.11 -22.87
N GLU A 191 -0.68 -16.92 -22.37
CA GLU A 191 -0.46 -16.80 -20.92
C GLU A 191 -1.05 -15.50 -20.37
N ARG A 192 -0.94 -14.38 -21.12
CA ARG A 192 -1.62 -13.13 -20.78
C ARG A 192 -3.12 -13.31 -20.70
N GLU A 193 -3.73 -13.90 -21.74
CA GLU A 193 -5.17 -14.16 -21.78
C GLU A 193 -5.63 -15.04 -20.62
N LYS A 194 -4.87 -16.07 -20.23
CA LYS A 194 -5.18 -16.89 -19.04
C LYS A 194 -5.16 -16.06 -17.75
N ASN A 195 -4.13 -15.23 -17.56
CA ASN A 195 -4.00 -14.36 -16.39
C ASN A 195 -5.16 -13.35 -16.31
N LEU A 196 -5.46 -12.67 -17.43
CA LEU A 196 -6.58 -11.73 -17.53
C LEU A 196 -7.93 -12.44 -17.31
N HIS A 197 -8.10 -13.63 -17.89
CA HIS A 197 -9.31 -14.43 -17.70
C HIS A 197 -9.54 -14.75 -16.22
N TRP A 198 -8.49 -15.08 -15.47
CA TRP A 198 -8.59 -15.31 -14.04
C TRP A 198 -8.99 -14.04 -13.28
N HIS A 199 -8.40 -12.88 -13.59
CA HIS A 199 -8.79 -11.59 -12.99
C HIS A 199 -10.28 -11.31 -13.21
N GLU A 200 -10.73 -11.36 -14.46
CA GLU A 200 -12.08 -10.97 -14.86
C GLU A 200 -13.15 -11.97 -14.42
N ASN A 201 -12.88 -13.27 -14.57
CA ASN A 201 -13.90 -14.31 -14.44
C ASN A 201 -13.81 -15.10 -13.13
N THR A 202 -12.73 -14.97 -12.37
CA THR A 202 -12.57 -15.65 -11.07
C THR A 202 -12.47 -14.66 -9.91
N ALA A 203 -11.57 -13.68 -10.00
CA ALA A 203 -11.31 -12.77 -8.90
C ALA A 203 -12.35 -11.65 -8.78
N MET A 204 -12.59 -10.88 -9.86
CA MET A 204 -13.55 -9.77 -9.82
C MET A 204 -14.99 -10.17 -9.41
N PRO A 205 -15.55 -11.32 -9.81
CA PRO A 205 -16.90 -11.74 -9.41
C PRO A 205 -17.07 -12.02 -7.90
N VAL A 206 -15.96 -12.15 -7.16
CA VAL A 206 -15.96 -12.26 -5.69
C VAL A 206 -16.25 -10.93 -5.01
N LEU A 207 -15.99 -9.81 -5.69
CA LEU A 207 -16.27 -8.47 -5.18
C LEU A 207 -17.79 -8.26 -5.07
N VAL A 208 -18.25 -7.72 -3.93
CA VAL A 208 -19.64 -7.28 -3.79
C VAL A 208 -19.90 -6.03 -4.64
N PRO A 209 -21.15 -5.72 -5.03
CA PRO A 209 -21.44 -4.60 -5.95
C PRO A 209 -20.97 -3.22 -5.49
N TRP A 210 -20.87 -2.99 -4.18
CA TRP A 210 -20.37 -1.75 -3.56
C TRP A 210 -18.93 -1.87 -3.05
N GLY A 211 -18.24 -2.96 -3.41
CA GLY A 211 -16.88 -3.22 -3.01
C GLY A 211 -15.87 -2.40 -3.81
N ARG A 212 -14.63 -2.42 -3.36
CA ARG A 212 -13.51 -1.71 -3.99
C ARG A 212 -12.40 -2.67 -4.39
N ALA A 213 -11.93 -2.58 -5.64
CA ALA A 213 -10.74 -3.28 -6.09
C ALA A 213 -9.56 -2.31 -6.20
N ILE A 214 -8.41 -2.72 -5.68
CA ILE A 214 -7.14 -2.00 -5.77
C ILE A 214 -6.15 -2.90 -6.49
N LYS A 215 -5.49 -2.37 -7.52
CA LYS A 215 -4.38 -3.04 -8.18
C LYS A 215 -3.12 -2.21 -8.00
N ILE A 216 -2.06 -2.82 -7.53
CA ILE A 216 -0.73 -2.23 -7.46
C ILE A 216 0.22 -3.08 -8.31
N CYS A 217 1.01 -2.45 -9.18
CA CYS A 217 1.94 -3.19 -10.02
C CYS A 217 3.11 -2.36 -10.59
N THR A 218 4.07 -3.06 -11.20
CA THR A 218 4.92 -2.54 -12.29
C THR A 218 4.40 -3.01 -13.65
N ARG A 219 4.75 -2.33 -14.75
CA ARG A 219 4.37 -2.76 -16.10
C ARG A 219 5.25 -3.89 -16.61
N TRP A 220 4.66 -4.78 -17.40
CA TRP A 220 5.35 -5.91 -18.03
C TRP A 220 5.05 -6.03 -19.54
N HIS A 221 3.86 -5.63 -19.97
CA HIS A 221 3.44 -5.73 -21.38
C HIS A 221 2.35 -4.69 -21.70
N GLU A 222 2.18 -4.34 -22.97
CA GLU A 222 1.10 -3.43 -23.43
C GLU A 222 -0.31 -4.02 -23.25
N GLU A 223 -0.39 -5.33 -23.01
CA GLU A 223 -1.62 -6.12 -22.83
C GLU A 223 -1.59 -6.85 -21.47
N ASP A 224 -0.82 -6.33 -20.51
CA ASP A 224 -0.76 -6.87 -19.15
C ASP A 224 -2.04 -6.58 -18.36
N SER A 225 -2.11 -7.06 -17.11
CA SER A 225 -3.31 -6.85 -16.29
C SER A 225 -3.48 -5.40 -15.84
N ALA A 226 -2.43 -4.57 -15.92
CA ALA A 226 -2.55 -3.13 -15.74
C ALA A 226 -3.32 -2.51 -16.92
N ALA A 227 -2.99 -2.88 -18.16
CA ALA A 227 -3.74 -2.44 -19.35
C ALA A 227 -5.22 -2.86 -19.28
N TRP A 228 -5.50 -4.09 -18.81
CA TRP A 228 -6.88 -4.52 -18.56
C TRP A 228 -7.60 -3.59 -17.57
N ALA A 229 -7.01 -3.28 -16.42
CA ALA A 229 -7.62 -2.39 -15.43
C ALA A 229 -7.87 -0.98 -15.98
N MET A 230 -6.94 -0.44 -16.77
CA MET A 230 -7.13 0.84 -17.48
C MET A 230 -8.31 0.78 -18.45
N ASN A 231 -8.44 -0.31 -19.22
CA ASN A 231 -9.54 -0.51 -20.17
C ASN A 231 -10.92 -0.66 -19.48
N GLN A 232 -10.94 -1.10 -18.22
CA GLN A 232 -12.14 -1.12 -17.39
C GLN A 232 -12.49 0.27 -16.79
N GLY A 233 -11.68 1.29 -17.07
CA GLY A 233 -11.90 2.66 -16.59
C GLY A 233 -11.52 2.87 -15.12
N TRP A 234 -10.63 2.06 -14.56
CA TRP A 234 -10.18 2.23 -13.18
C TRP A 234 -9.41 3.54 -13.03
N HIS A 235 -9.58 4.21 -11.88
CA HIS A 235 -8.78 5.39 -11.55
C HIS A 235 -7.30 5.00 -11.53
N THR A 236 -6.47 5.63 -12.37
CA THR A 236 -5.08 5.22 -12.56
C THR A 236 -4.12 6.27 -12.04
N LEU A 237 -3.33 5.91 -11.04
CA LEU A 237 -2.11 6.63 -10.65
C LEU A 237 -0.92 5.97 -11.35
N TYR A 238 -0.13 6.77 -12.06
CA TYR A 238 1.02 6.31 -12.81
C TYR A 238 2.26 7.09 -12.38
N MET A 239 3.25 6.39 -11.84
CA MET A 239 4.47 6.99 -11.30
C MET A 239 5.70 6.44 -12.03
N LYS A 240 6.63 7.33 -12.40
CA LYS A 240 7.94 6.99 -12.95
C LYS A 240 9.03 7.19 -11.91
N ALA A 241 10.11 6.42 -11.99
CA ALA A 241 11.24 6.57 -11.07
C ALA A 241 12.09 7.81 -11.38
N LEU A 242 12.12 8.20 -12.66
CA LEU A 242 12.88 9.34 -13.16
C LEU A 242 11.97 10.10 -14.11
N GLU A 243 11.88 11.41 -13.97
CA GLU A 243 11.16 12.22 -14.95
C GLU A 243 12.05 12.54 -16.14
N ASP A 244 11.54 12.35 -17.35
CA ASP A 244 12.25 12.65 -18.58
C ASP A 244 12.43 14.17 -18.73
N CYS A 245 13.63 14.59 -19.16
CA CYS A 245 13.90 15.99 -19.50
C CYS A 245 13.22 16.38 -20.83
N ASP A 246 12.06 17.04 -20.77
CA ASP A 246 11.40 17.60 -21.95
C ASP A 246 11.95 18.98 -22.39
N GLY A 247 12.97 19.50 -21.68
CA GLY A 247 13.63 20.76 -22.00
C GLY A 247 12.90 22.02 -21.50
N SER A 248 11.78 21.87 -20.77
CA SER A 248 11.08 22.99 -20.15
C SER A 248 11.47 23.15 -18.67
N CYS A 249 12.62 23.79 -18.41
CA CYS A 249 13.06 24.07 -17.06
C CYS A 249 12.42 25.35 -16.52
N VAL A 250 11.75 25.30 -15.37
CA VAL A 250 11.57 26.47 -14.50
C VAL A 250 12.16 26.14 -13.14
N ASP A 251 13.35 26.67 -12.89
CA ASP A 251 14.05 26.51 -11.61
C ASP A 251 13.37 27.39 -10.56
N THR A 252 12.74 26.77 -9.56
CA THR A 252 12.33 27.47 -8.33
C THR A 252 12.92 26.78 -7.11
N ASP A 253 14.24 26.90 -6.98
CA ASP A 253 15.00 26.64 -5.75
C ASP A 253 14.52 27.56 -4.61
N VAL A 254 13.39 27.25 -3.95
CA VAL A 254 13.03 27.85 -2.66
C VAL A 254 13.79 27.08 -1.57
N ARG A 255 15.01 27.53 -1.32
CA ARG A 255 15.83 27.09 -0.19
C ARG A 255 15.12 27.39 1.13
N HIS A 256 14.38 26.42 1.68
CA HIS A 256 14.00 26.47 3.08
C HIS A 256 15.16 26.01 3.96
N ARG A 257 15.89 27.00 4.46
CA ARG A 257 16.90 26.86 5.51
C ARG A 257 16.21 26.35 6.79
N VAL A 258 16.39 25.08 7.15
CA VAL A 258 16.08 24.61 8.50
C VAL A 258 17.38 24.60 9.30
N SER A 259 17.54 25.60 10.15
CA SER A 259 18.58 25.61 11.18
C SER A 259 18.02 24.98 12.47
N GLY A 260 18.56 23.85 12.90
CA GLY A 260 18.27 23.27 14.22
C GLY A 260 18.96 21.93 14.44
N GLY A 261 19.88 21.88 15.41
CA GLY A 261 20.70 20.70 15.72
C GLY A 261 19.94 19.56 16.39
N VAL A 262 20.47 18.35 16.24
CA VAL A 262 19.89 17.07 16.68
C VAL A 262 20.23 16.80 18.16
N SER A 263 19.21 16.56 18.99
CA SER A 263 19.33 16.03 20.36
C SER A 263 18.69 14.65 20.44
N ALA A 264 19.32 13.75 21.19
CA ALA A 264 19.04 12.31 21.22
C ALA A 264 18.13 11.90 22.41
N ASP A 265 16.90 12.41 22.46
CA ASP A 265 15.95 12.03 23.52
C ASP A 265 14.54 11.74 22.98
N ILE A 266 13.88 10.72 23.54
CA ILE A 266 12.62 10.13 23.05
C ILE A 266 11.45 11.14 23.02
N ARG A 267 11.57 12.26 23.74
CA ARG A 267 10.60 13.36 23.79
C ARG A 267 10.58 14.22 22.52
N ASP A 268 11.61 14.16 21.69
CA ASP A 268 11.73 14.99 20.48
C ASP A 268 11.15 14.35 19.21
N ARG A 269 10.69 13.09 19.26
CA ARG A 269 10.12 12.37 18.10
C ARG A 269 8.79 12.95 17.58
N ALA A 270 8.21 13.91 18.29
CA ALA A 270 6.82 14.34 18.17
C ALA A 270 6.63 15.75 17.57
N GLN A 271 7.69 16.54 17.40
CA GLN A 271 7.58 17.96 17.01
C GLN A 271 7.61 18.25 15.50
N VAL A 272 7.89 17.28 14.61
CA VAL A 272 8.06 17.54 13.17
C VAL A 272 6.82 17.16 12.34
N ALA A 273 5.61 17.44 12.84
CA ALA A 273 4.36 17.05 12.17
C ALA A 273 3.39 18.22 11.95
N SER A 274 3.85 19.26 11.26
CA SER A 274 2.98 20.20 10.56
C SER A 274 3.59 20.46 9.17
N VAL A 275 2.99 19.86 8.14
CA VAL A 275 3.25 20.23 6.74
C VAL A 275 1.97 20.87 6.24
N ASP A 276 2.02 22.19 6.03
CA ASP A 276 0.95 22.95 5.38
C ASP A 276 0.81 22.47 3.94
N THR A 277 -0.42 22.10 3.57
CA THR A 277 -0.80 21.69 2.22
C THR A 277 -1.40 22.88 1.48
N ASP A 278 -0.55 23.68 0.86
CA ASP A 278 -0.98 24.62 -0.18
C ASP A 278 0.14 24.74 -1.22
N GLY A 279 -0.17 24.38 -2.47
CA GLY A 279 0.71 24.63 -3.62
C GLY A 279 0.85 23.45 -4.56
N VAL A 280 0.24 23.58 -5.74
CA VAL A 280 0.56 22.83 -6.95
C VAL A 280 2.08 22.75 -7.10
N GLN A 281 2.67 21.57 -7.04
CA GLN A 281 4.09 21.41 -7.31
C GLN A 281 4.32 21.01 -8.76
N VAL A 282 4.83 21.98 -9.50
CA VAL A 282 5.53 21.82 -10.77
C VAL A 282 6.80 21.02 -10.49
N THR A 283 6.95 19.86 -11.13
CA THR A 283 8.16 19.04 -11.03
C THR A 283 9.17 19.49 -12.08
N CYS A 284 10.44 19.59 -11.69
CA CYS A 284 11.52 19.92 -12.60
C CYS A 284 11.96 18.65 -13.33
N PRO A 285 12.25 18.68 -14.64
CA PRO A 285 12.68 17.50 -15.36
C PRO A 285 14.04 16.96 -14.86
N GLY A 286 14.28 15.64 -14.93
CA GLY A 286 15.52 15.01 -14.48
C GLY A 286 15.61 14.70 -12.97
N HIS A 287 14.48 14.71 -12.26
CA HIS A 287 14.43 14.43 -10.83
C HIS A 287 13.99 12.99 -10.55
N SER A 288 14.53 12.44 -9.46
CA SER A 288 14.07 11.16 -8.90
C SER A 288 12.82 11.35 -8.06
N TYR A 289 11.89 10.40 -8.13
CA TYR A 289 10.71 10.36 -7.26
C TYR A 289 11.04 10.15 -5.78
N TRP A 290 12.23 9.60 -5.49
CA TRP A 290 12.74 9.38 -4.15
C TRP A 290 14.25 9.62 -4.09
N PRO A 291 14.71 10.88 -4.10
CA PRO A 291 16.13 11.24 -4.19
C PRO A 291 16.99 10.67 -3.06
N GLU A 292 16.44 10.53 -1.85
CA GLU A 292 17.17 10.05 -0.68
C GLU A 292 17.57 8.57 -0.77
N ARG A 293 16.79 7.74 -1.48
CA ARG A 293 17.09 6.31 -1.69
C ARG A 293 17.63 6.02 -3.09
N PHE A 294 17.04 6.67 -4.09
CA PHE A 294 17.33 6.46 -5.50
C PHE A 294 17.81 7.77 -6.09
N THR A 295 19.11 8.06 -6.00
CA THR A 295 19.65 9.26 -6.62
C THR A 295 19.52 9.18 -8.15
N VAL A 296 19.55 10.34 -8.82
CA VAL A 296 19.49 10.40 -10.28
C VAL A 296 20.64 9.60 -10.90
N GLU A 297 21.84 9.71 -10.35
CA GLU A 297 23.03 8.97 -10.82
C GLU A 297 22.85 7.45 -10.68
N TYR A 298 22.23 7.00 -9.59
CA TYR A 298 21.94 5.59 -9.38
C TYR A 298 20.94 5.05 -10.42
N LEU A 299 19.83 5.78 -10.64
CA LEU A 299 18.80 5.41 -11.61
C LEU A 299 19.35 5.43 -13.04
N GLU A 300 20.14 6.43 -13.39
CA GLU A 300 20.85 6.50 -14.67
C GLU A 300 21.86 5.35 -14.85
N GLY A 301 22.56 4.99 -13.78
CA GLY A 301 23.45 3.83 -13.78
C GLY A 301 22.72 2.49 -13.93
N LEU A 302 21.50 2.36 -13.39
CA LEU A 302 20.63 1.20 -13.65
C LEU A 302 20.14 1.19 -15.09
N ARG A 303 19.65 2.32 -15.60
CA ARG A 303 19.18 2.49 -16.98
C ARG A 303 20.21 2.04 -18.01
N LYS A 304 21.48 2.39 -17.80
CA LYS A 304 22.59 1.99 -18.68
C LYS A 304 22.93 0.49 -18.59
N ARG A 305 22.84 -0.11 -17.40
CA ARG A 305 23.22 -1.52 -17.18
C ARG A 305 22.15 -2.50 -17.63
N GLN A 306 20.89 -2.20 -17.42
CA GLN A 306 19.76 -3.09 -17.67
C GLN A 306 18.57 -2.31 -18.25
N PRO A 307 18.67 -1.84 -19.50
CA PRO A 307 17.71 -0.90 -20.07
C PRO A 307 16.27 -1.44 -20.10
N MET A 308 16.08 -2.69 -20.52
CA MET A 308 14.75 -3.33 -20.58
C MET A 308 14.09 -3.45 -19.20
N SER A 309 14.84 -3.99 -18.23
CA SER A 309 14.36 -4.12 -16.84
C SER A 309 14.07 -2.76 -16.22
N PHE A 310 14.92 -1.76 -16.49
CA PHE A 310 14.72 -0.39 -16.02
C PHE A 310 13.46 0.24 -16.61
N ALA A 311 13.25 0.10 -17.92
CA ALA A 311 12.05 0.59 -18.59
C ALA A 311 10.80 0.00 -17.93
N LEU A 312 10.69 -1.32 -17.83
CA LEU A 312 9.51 -1.99 -17.28
C LEU A 312 9.30 -1.76 -15.77
N GLN A 313 10.36 -1.83 -14.97
CA GLN A 313 10.24 -1.86 -13.50
C GLN A 313 10.38 -0.50 -12.83
N TYR A 314 10.99 0.49 -13.50
CA TYR A 314 11.29 1.81 -12.92
C TYR A 314 10.65 2.95 -13.71
N GLN A 315 10.64 2.91 -15.05
CA GLN A 315 9.90 3.90 -15.86
C GLN A 315 8.47 3.46 -16.16
N ASN A 316 8.18 2.18 -15.93
CA ASN A 316 6.95 1.51 -16.34
C ASN A 316 6.71 1.56 -17.87
N GLU A 317 7.75 1.82 -18.66
CA GLU A 317 7.69 1.86 -20.12
C GLU A 317 7.80 0.46 -20.71
N ILE A 318 6.87 0.12 -21.60
CA ILE A 318 6.91 -1.11 -22.38
C ILE A 318 7.78 -0.83 -23.61
N THR A 319 8.65 -1.79 -23.93
CA THR A 319 9.71 -1.67 -24.96
C THR A 319 9.51 -2.71 -26.04
#